data_AF-A0A7C8EZZ6-F1
#
_entry.id   AF-A0A7C8EZZ6-F1
#
_cell.length_a   1.000
_cell.length_b   1.000
_cell.length_c   1.000
_cell.angle_alpha   90.00
_cell.angle_beta   90.00
_cell.angle_gamma   90.00
#
_symmetry.space_group_name_H-M   'P 1'
#
loop_
_entity.id
_entity.type
_entity.pdbx_description
1 polymer ?
#
loop_
_entity_poly.entity_id
_entity_poly.type
_entity_poly.pdbx_seq_one_letter_code
_entity_poly.pdbx_strand_id
1 'polypeptide(L)'
;MMKKIVFICVGGVFAGLISSPYVSASEIASAAINGKDIAAFSQGTKVNLGAPEYDWWYGCSPTAAGMMMGYYDRNGYKGLSYQKLVPGAQAEMSTFNSTPGVWQYNVQSIMASKGHVADFYNNGYLASNDDKYTGRAFDSLADFMGTSQDATQNVNASTTFWNYTDGSKLALSDMYLLGSSYYNRSGMYGMWEYFQYAGYGSGSLSQQNIYNQLIYGYNNNKLGFTFDDYRAEIDAGRVVMIHVEGHSMLGFGYDDAGKQILLNDTWSPGTHSMTWGGTYSGLKQFGVTVFEPTGGSPVPLPGTSLLLVSGVVGLLGVRGRKAA
;
A
#
# COMPACT_ATOMS: atom_id res chain seq x y z
N MET A 1 10.05 18.65 16.49
CA MET A 1 10.68 19.07 15.21
C MET A 1 10.28 18.07 14.13
N MET A 2 10.26 18.47 12.86
CA MET A 2 9.94 17.55 11.75
C MET A 2 11.20 17.10 11.02
N LYS A 3 11.18 15.85 10.54
CA LYS A 3 12.20 15.28 9.66
C LYS A 3 11.64 15.21 8.23
N LYS A 4 12.29 15.91 7.30
CA LYS A 4 12.12 15.69 5.86
C LYS A 4 12.88 14.42 5.49
N ILE A 5 12.24 13.48 4.82
CA ILE A 5 12.93 12.33 4.22
C ILE A 5 12.53 12.29 2.75
N VAL A 6 13.53 12.47 1.89
CA VAL A 6 13.38 12.33 0.44
C VAL A 6 13.75 10.90 0.09
N PHE A 7 12.82 10.16 -0.49
CA PHE A 7 13.06 8.82 -0.98
C PHE A 7 13.61 8.93 -2.38
N ILE A 8 14.85 8.53 -2.56
CA ILE A 8 15.50 8.47 -3.86
C ILE A 8 15.73 6.98 -4.14
N CYS A 9 14.82 6.35 -4.90
CA CYS A 9 14.87 4.93 -5.16
C CYS A 9 16.03 4.57 -6.07
N VAL A 10 17.13 4.03 -5.53
CA VAL A 10 18.22 3.47 -6.34
C VAL A 10 17.64 2.44 -7.31
N GLY A 11 17.49 2.82 -8.57
CA GLY A 11 16.98 1.93 -9.62
C GLY A 11 17.92 0.74 -9.75
N GLY A 12 17.36 -0.47 -9.75
CA GLY A 12 18.08 -1.71 -9.96
C GLY A 12 18.64 -1.81 -11.38
N VAL A 13 19.64 -1.00 -11.73
CA VAL A 13 20.51 -1.25 -12.88
C VAL A 13 21.65 -2.14 -12.40
N PHE A 14 21.34 -3.39 -12.07
CA PHE A 14 22.31 -4.50 -12.02
C PHE A 14 21.58 -5.83 -12.29
N ALA A 15 20.87 -5.90 -13.41
CA ALA A 15 20.63 -7.18 -14.08
C ALA A 15 21.95 -7.64 -14.70
N GLY A 16 22.79 -8.33 -13.91
CA GLY A 16 24.07 -8.84 -14.39
C GLY A 16 24.88 -9.56 -13.33
N LEU A 17 24.77 -10.89 -13.33
CA LEU A 17 25.73 -11.86 -12.78
C LEU A 17 25.88 -11.91 -11.25
N ILE A 18 24.91 -12.50 -10.56
CA ILE A 18 25.23 -13.42 -9.46
C ILE A 18 24.25 -14.59 -9.51
N SER A 19 24.65 -15.67 -10.17
CA SER A 19 23.98 -16.97 -10.05
C SER A 19 24.13 -17.47 -8.61
N SER A 20 23.03 -17.68 -7.90
CA SER A 20 23.00 -18.50 -6.69
C SER A 20 21.82 -19.46 -6.76
N PRO A 21 21.98 -20.70 -6.25
CA PRO A 21 21.26 -21.85 -6.77
C PRO A 21 19.81 -21.89 -6.29
N TYR A 22 18.94 -22.17 -7.25
CA TYR A 22 17.57 -22.63 -7.06
C TYR A 22 17.52 -23.76 -6.02
N VAL A 23 16.73 -23.55 -4.96
CA VAL A 23 16.16 -24.68 -4.21
C VAL A 23 14.77 -24.94 -4.79
N SER A 24 14.63 -26.08 -5.44
CA SER A 24 13.38 -26.56 -6.01
C SER A 24 12.34 -26.80 -4.91
N ALA A 25 11.16 -26.20 -5.04
CA ALA A 25 9.98 -26.59 -4.27
C ALA A 25 9.45 -27.92 -4.83
N SER A 26 9.66 -29.01 -4.10
CA SER A 26 8.93 -30.26 -4.28
C SER A 26 8.18 -30.59 -3.00
N GLU A 27 6.96 -31.08 -3.18
CA GLU A 27 6.05 -31.70 -2.20
C GLU A 27 4.98 -30.78 -1.57
N ILE A 28 3.96 -30.45 -2.36
CA ILE A 28 2.60 -30.24 -1.83
C ILE A 28 1.93 -31.62 -1.79
N ALA A 29 2.01 -32.29 -0.65
CA ALA A 29 1.16 -33.43 -0.35
C ALA A 29 -0.21 -32.90 0.11
N SER A 30 -1.25 -33.23 -0.66
CA SER A 30 -2.65 -33.02 -0.30
C SER A 30 -2.97 -33.82 0.97
N ALA A 31 -3.46 -33.17 2.02
CA ALA A 31 -4.11 -33.84 3.13
C ALA A 31 -5.51 -33.25 3.35
N ALA A 32 -6.50 -34.12 3.22
CA ALA A 32 -7.91 -33.83 3.34
C ALA A 32 -8.28 -33.30 4.75
N ILE A 33 -9.13 -32.29 4.79
CA ILE A 33 -9.71 -31.76 6.03
C ILE A 33 -10.75 -32.75 6.54
N ASN A 34 -10.54 -33.29 7.74
CA ASN A 34 -11.61 -33.89 8.54
C ASN A 34 -11.60 -33.27 9.94
N GLY A 35 -12.79 -32.88 10.40
CA GLY A 35 -12.97 -31.96 11.52
C GLY A 35 -12.69 -32.54 12.90
N LYS A 36 -12.56 -31.59 13.85
CA LYS A 36 -12.26 -31.71 15.29
C LYS A 36 -10.81 -32.05 15.63
N ASP A 37 -10.07 -31.03 16.02
CA ASP A 37 -9.48 -30.95 17.36
C ASP A 37 -9.14 -29.50 17.75
N ILE A 38 -9.65 -29.08 18.90
CA ILE A 38 -9.26 -27.86 19.61
C ILE A 38 -8.30 -28.31 20.71
N ALA A 39 -7.00 -28.06 20.55
CA ALA A 39 -6.06 -27.61 21.60
C ALA A 39 -4.60 -27.54 21.11
N ALA A 40 -4.12 -26.30 21.00
CA ALA A 40 -2.79 -25.77 21.36
C ALA A 40 -1.51 -26.58 21.09
N PHE A 41 -0.72 -26.10 20.12
CA PHE A 41 0.69 -25.74 20.32
C PHE A 41 1.04 -24.51 19.45
N SER A 42 1.66 -23.50 20.07
CA SER A 42 2.06 -22.23 19.46
C SER A 42 3.23 -22.43 18.48
N GLN A 43 2.93 -22.36 17.18
CA GLN A 43 3.89 -22.05 16.13
C GLN A 43 3.42 -20.73 15.51
N GLY A 44 4.31 -19.76 15.33
CA GLY A 44 3.98 -18.35 15.05
C GLY A 44 2.85 -18.17 14.03
N THR A 45 1.92 -17.25 14.32
CA THR A 45 0.85 -16.95 13.37
C THR A 45 1.48 -16.31 12.13
N LYS A 46 1.20 -16.89 10.97
CA LYS A 46 1.54 -16.30 9.68
C LYS A 46 0.28 -15.77 9.03
N VAL A 47 0.23 -14.47 8.80
CA VAL A 47 -0.88 -13.81 8.10
C VAL A 47 -0.38 -13.27 6.78
N ASN A 48 -1.15 -13.49 5.71
CA ASN A 48 -0.86 -12.99 4.38
C ASN A 48 -2.19 -12.54 3.73
N LEU A 49 -2.30 -11.24 3.45
CA LEU A 49 -3.50 -10.66 2.85
C LEU A 49 -3.58 -10.83 1.32
N GLY A 50 -2.52 -11.26 0.65
CA GLY A 50 -2.46 -11.40 -0.81
C GLY A 50 -2.54 -10.06 -1.54
N ALA A 51 -1.47 -9.25 -1.47
CA ALA A 51 -1.42 -7.94 -2.13
C ALA A 51 -0.86 -8.01 -3.56
N PRO A 52 -1.24 -7.06 -4.45
CA PRO A 52 -0.61 -6.90 -5.75
C PRO A 52 0.89 -6.58 -5.66
N GLU A 53 1.64 -6.97 -6.68
CA GLU A 53 3.09 -6.77 -6.81
C GLU A 53 3.42 -5.98 -8.09
N TYR A 54 3.88 -4.74 -7.95
CA TYR A 54 4.10 -3.88 -9.11
C TYR A 54 5.59 -3.61 -9.34
N ASP A 55 6.01 -3.82 -10.58
CA ASP A 55 7.31 -3.37 -11.07
C ASP A 55 7.41 -1.85 -10.97
N TRP A 56 8.63 -1.38 -10.74
CA TRP A 56 8.93 0.03 -10.56
C TRP A 56 8.36 0.86 -11.72
N TRP A 57 7.64 1.94 -11.37
CA TRP A 57 7.00 2.79 -12.37
C TRP A 57 7.15 4.26 -12.02
N TYR A 58 8.28 4.86 -12.46
CA TYR A 58 8.60 6.28 -12.28
C TYR A 58 8.72 6.76 -10.82
N GLY A 59 8.91 5.83 -9.88
CA GLY A 59 9.21 6.09 -8.48
C GLY A 59 8.73 4.96 -7.58
N CYS A 60 9.51 4.56 -6.57
CA CYS A 60 9.12 3.46 -5.68
C CYS A 60 7.89 3.80 -4.83
N SER A 61 7.78 5.06 -4.40
CA SER A 61 6.71 5.52 -3.52
C SER A 61 5.34 5.54 -4.21
N PRO A 62 5.17 6.13 -5.41
CA PRO A 62 3.91 6.00 -6.14
C PRO A 62 3.63 4.55 -6.56
N THR A 63 4.66 3.73 -6.83
CA THR A 63 4.46 2.30 -7.11
C THR A 63 3.91 1.53 -5.90
N ALA A 64 4.51 1.69 -4.72
CA ALA A 64 4.03 1.06 -3.49
C ALA A 64 2.67 1.59 -3.04
N ALA A 65 2.40 2.89 -3.22
CA ALA A 65 1.07 3.46 -3.05
C ALA A 65 0.07 2.85 -4.05
N GLY A 66 0.48 2.62 -5.30
CA GLY A 66 -0.30 1.93 -6.31
C GLY A 66 -0.67 0.51 -5.89
N MET A 67 0.27 -0.26 -5.34
CA MET A 67 -0.01 -1.60 -4.80
C MET A 67 -1.04 -1.54 -3.67
N MET A 68 -0.96 -0.53 -2.79
CA MET A 68 -1.96 -0.30 -1.73
C MET A 68 -3.34 0.05 -2.30
N MET A 69 -3.42 0.96 -3.27
CA MET A 69 -4.69 1.30 -3.93
C MET A 69 -5.28 0.10 -4.67
N GLY A 70 -4.45 -0.67 -5.36
CA GLY A 70 -4.84 -1.92 -6.02
C GLY A 70 -5.35 -2.96 -5.03
N TYR A 71 -4.73 -3.09 -3.86
CA TYR A 71 -5.23 -3.97 -2.81
C TYR A 71 -6.66 -3.59 -2.37
N TYR A 72 -6.93 -2.31 -2.10
CA TYR A 72 -8.26 -1.87 -1.68
C TYR A 72 -9.30 -1.87 -2.80
N ASP A 73 -8.90 -1.56 -4.04
CA ASP A 73 -9.75 -1.69 -5.24
C ASP A 73 -10.30 -3.12 -5.38
N ARG A 74 -9.41 -4.09 -5.14
CA ARG A 74 -9.66 -5.52 -5.27
C ARG A 74 -10.48 -6.11 -4.14
N ASN A 75 -10.14 -5.79 -2.90
CA ASN A 75 -10.63 -6.49 -1.72
C ASN A 75 -11.74 -5.71 -0.99
N GLY A 76 -11.86 -4.41 -1.25
CA GLY A 76 -12.64 -3.54 -0.39
C GLY A 76 -12.00 -3.42 1.00
N TYR A 77 -12.72 -2.78 1.92
CA TYR A 77 -12.35 -2.72 3.33
C TYR A 77 -13.59 -2.42 4.19
N LYS A 78 -13.73 -3.10 5.34
CA LYS A 78 -14.90 -2.99 6.25
C LYS A 78 -16.26 -3.15 5.55
N GLY A 79 -16.36 -4.06 4.57
CA GLY A 79 -17.59 -4.32 3.81
C GLY A 79 -17.94 -3.23 2.79
N LEU A 80 -17.03 -2.29 2.54
CA LEU A 80 -17.15 -1.26 1.52
C LEU A 80 -16.24 -1.58 0.33
N SER A 81 -16.73 -1.31 -0.87
CA SER A 81 -16.02 -1.39 -2.14
C SER A 81 -15.30 -0.08 -2.43
N TYR A 82 -14.09 -0.20 -3.01
CA TYR A 82 -13.25 0.90 -3.45
C TYR A 82 -12.85 0.80 -4.94
N GLN A 83 -13.70 0.20 -5.78
CA GLN A 83 -13.47 -0.07 -7.23
C GLN A 83 -13.21 1.14 -8.16
N LYS A 84 -13.07 2.34 -7.59
CA LYS A 84 -12.71 3.55 -8.35
C LYS A 84 -11.24 3.94 -8.15
N LEU A 85 -10.54 3.22 -7.28
CA LEU A 85 -9.12 3.42 -7.03
C LEU A 85 -8.28 2.98 -8.23
N VAL A 86 -8.74 2.02 -9.02
CA VAL A 86 -8.14 1.71 -10.32
C VAL A 86 -9.22 1.78 -11.40
N PRO A 87 -9.37 2.93 -12.09
CA PRO A 87 -10.40 3.07 -13.11
C PRO A 87 -10.20 2.11 -14.29
N GLY A 88 -11.30 1.59 -14.83
CA GLY A 88 -11.33 0.84 -16.09
C GLY A 88 -11.46 -0.68 -15.93
N ALA A 89 -10.86 -1.27 -14.91
CA ALA A 89 -11.02 -2.68 -14.55
C ALA A 89 -10.57 -2.92 -13.11
N GLN A 90 -10.84 -4.12 -12.58
CA GLN A 90 -10.21 -4.56 -11.33
C GLN A 90 -8.69 -4.46 -11.44
N ALA A 91 -8.05 -3.92 -10.40
CA ALA A 91 -6.60 -3.74 -10.38
C ALA A 91 -5.85 -5.04 -10.69
N GLU A 92 -4.81 -4.93 -11.52
CA GLU A 92 -3.97 -6.05 -11.88
C GLU A 92 -3.21 -6.60 -10.65
N MET A 93 -2.93 -7.90 -10.62
CA MET A 93 -2.15 -8.52 -9.53
C MET A 93 -0.66 -8.32 -9.68
N SER A 94 -0.17 -8.16 -10.91
CA SER A 94 1.25 -8.01 -11.20
C SER A 94 1.49 -7.15 -12.44
N THR A 95 2.54 -6.33 -12.43
CA THR A 95 3.01 -5.56 -13.61
C THR A 95 4.40 -5.94 -14.08
N PHE A 96 5.05 -6.95 -13.48
CA PHE A 96 6.42 -7.36 -13.83
C PHE A 96 6.61 -7.88 -15.26
N ASN A 97 5.52 -8.28 -15.92
CA ASN A 97 5.54 -8.62 -17.35
C ASN A 97 5.28 -7.42 -18.26
N SER A 98 5.30 -6.19 -17.73
CA SER A 98 5.12 -4.97 -18.51
C SER A 98 6.36 -4.62 -19.33
N THR A 99 6.14 -3.88 -20.41
CA THR A 99 7.21 -3.28 -21.20
C THR A 99 7.52 -1.89 -20.66
N PRO A 100 8.78 -1.58 -20.30
CA PRO A 100 9.16 -0.25 -19.82
C PRO A 100 8.71 0.87 -20.78
N GLY A 101 8.10 1.92 -20.24
CA GLY A 101 7.59 3.06 -21.01
C GLY A 101 6.29 2.79 -21.78
N VAL A 102 5.69 1.60 -21.66
CA VAL A 102 4.39 1.26 -22.25
C VAL A 102 3.36 1.04 -21.15
N TRP A 103 2.30 1.86 -21.14
CA TRP A 103 1.15 1.70 -20.24
C TRP A 103 0.24 0.58 -20.74
N GLN A 104 0.55 -0.66 -20.35
CA GLN A 104 -0.22 -1.86 -20.66
C GLN A 104 -1.27 -2.19 -19.61
N TYR A 105 -1.06 -1.77 -18.36
CA TYR A 105 -1.91 -2.07 -17.21
C TYR A 105 -2.55 -0.79 -16.66
N ASN A 106 -3.79 -0.89 -16.16
CA ASN A 106 -4.51 0.28 -15.63
C ASN A 106 -3.78 0.89 -14.43
N VAL A 107 -3.18 0.05 -13.58
CA VAL A 107 -2.40 0.51 -12.44
C VAL A 107 -1.18 1.36 -12.81
N GLN A 108 -0.62 1.19 -14.01
CA GLN A 108 0.49 2.06 -14.44
C GLN A 108 0.02 3.51 -14.61
N SER A 109 -1.20 3.72 -15.09
CA SER A 109 -1.78 5.06 -15.25
C SER A 109 -2.07 5.73 -13.91
N ILE A 110 -2.45 4.95 -12.89
CA ILE A 110 -2.68 5.51 -11.55
C ILE A 110 -1.39 5.69 -10.76
N MET A 111 -0.35 4.88 -10.98
CA MET A 111 0.97 5.07 -10.34
C MET A 111 1.64 6.33 -10.89
N ALA A 112 1.84 6.41 -12.20
CA ALA A 112 2.36 7.59 -12.89
C ALA A 112 1.76 7.65 -14.30
N SER A 113 0.93 8.66 -14.57
CA SER A 113 0.28 8.79 -15.88
C SER A 113 1.28 9.15 -16.98
N LYS A 114 0.87 8.98 -18.25
CA LYS A 114 1.65 9.48 -19.39
C LYS A 114 1.89 11.00 -19.27
N GLY A 115 0.89 11.72 -18.76
CA GLY A 115 0.99 13.14 -18.48
C GLY A 115 2.06 13.44 -17.45
N HIS A 116 2.07 12.70 -16.33
CA HIS A 116 3.10 12.82 -15.29
C HIS A 116 4.51 12.70 -15.86
N VAL A 117 4.75 11.65 -16.66
CA VAL A 117 6.08 11.38 -17.22
C VAL A 117 6.49 12.45 -18.24
N ALA A 118 5.56 12.95 -19.05
CA ALA A 118 5.83 14.04 -19.99
C ALA A 118 6.15 15.37 -19.27
N ASP A 119 5.45 15.64 -18.16
CA ASP A 119 5.57 16.87 -17.39
C ASP A 119 6.80 16.89 -16.47
N PHE A 120 7.11 15.77 -15.80
CA PHE A 120 7.99 15.74 -14.62
C PHE A 120 9.07 14.64 -14.65
N TYR A 121 9.28 13.94 -15.78
CA TYR A 121 10.31 12.88 -15.84
C TYR A 121 11.13 12.97 -17.13
N ASN A 122 11.66 14.16 -17.42
CA ASN A 122 12.53 14.38 -18.57
C ASN A 122 13.98 14.02 -18.20
N ASN A 123 14.87 13.80 -19.17
CA ASN A 123 16.31 13.54 -18.91
C ASN A 123 16.66 12.30 -18.03
N GLY A 124 15.68 11.53 -17.56
CA GLY A 124 15.87 10.23 -16.91
C GLY A 124 15.99 10.28 -15.39
N TYR A 125 16.34 9.12 -14.82
CA TYR A 125 16.42 8.90 -13.38
C TYR A 125 17.41 9.85 -12.70
N LEU A 126 17.00 10.46 -11.57
CA LEU A 126 17.74 11.48 -10.80
C LEU A 126 18.03 12.81 -11.51
N ALA A 127 17.45 13.05 -12.68
CA ALA A 127 17.47 14.38 -13.25
C ALA A 127 16.69 15.38 -12.37
N SER A 128 17.04 16.65 -12.52
CA SER A 128 16.36 17.78 -11.88
C SER A 128 16.47 19.01 -12.79
N ASN A 129 15.63 20.00 -12.54
CA ASN A 129 15.43 21.17 -13.40
C ASN A 129 15.04 20.78 -14.83
N ASP A 130 14.20 19.76 -14.96
CA ASP A 130 13.78 19.16 -16.22
C ASP A 130 12.25 19.17 -16.41
N ASP A 131 11.50 19.67 -15.42
CA ASP A 131 10.06 19.86 -15.50
C ASP A 131 9.64 20.69 -16.72
N LYS A 132 8.64 20.20 -17.46
CA LYS A 132 7.96 20.86 -18.58
C LYS A 132 6.48 21.09 -18.29
N TYR A 133 6.12 21.14 -17.00
CA TYR A 133 4.73 21.26 -16.57
C TYR A 133 4.10 22.59 -16.99
N THR A 134 2.94 22.50 -17.64
CA THR A 134 2.19 23.65 -18.19
C THR A 134 0.80 23.84 -17.55
N GLY A 135 0.56 23.22 -16.39
CA GLY A 135 -0.72 23.36 -15.66
C GLY A 135 -1.77 22.29 -15.94
N ARG A 136 -1.35 21.08 -16.36
CA ARG A 136 -2.23 19.93 -16.54
C ARG A 136 -2.87 19.53 -15.20
N ALA A 137 -4.16 19.16 -15.22
CA ALA A 137 -4.80 18.58 -14.04
C ALA A 137 -4.09 17.27 -13.64
N PHE A 138 -3.81 17.12 -12.35
CA PHE A 138 -3.21 15.92 -11.78
C PHE A 138 -4.19 14.74 -11.83
N ASP A 139 -3.70 13.56 -12.21
CA ASP A 139 -4.54 12.38 -12.47
C ASP A 139 -3.89 11.06 -12.02
N SER A 140 -2.72 11.12 -11.39
CA SER A 140 -1.98 9.96 -10.91
C SER A 140 -1.37 10.18 -9.53
N LEU A 141 -1.09 9.09 -8.81
CA LEU A 141 -0.42 9.10 -7.51
C LEU A 141 0.89 9.88 -7.56
N ALA A 142 1.73 9.68 -8.58
CA ALA A 142 2.96 10.42 -8.74
C ALA A 142 2.75 11.94 -8.83
N ASP A 143 1.67 12.39 -9.48
CA ASP A 143 1.31 13.82 -9.52
C ASP A 143 0.92 14.35 -8.13
N PHE A 144 -0.02 13.69 -7.44
CA PHE A 144 -0.49 14.15 -6.13
C PHE A 144 0.59 14.03 -5.04
N MET A 145 1.43 12.99 -5.11
CA MET A 145 2.52 12.77 -4.15
C MET A 145 3.72 13.71 -4.38
N GLY A 146 3.70 14.53 -5.44
CA GLY A 146 4.80 15.41 -5.81
C GLY A 146 6.03 14.66 -6.32
N THR A 147 5.87 13.42 -6.78
CA THR A 147 7.01 12.58 -7.22
C THR A 147 7.67 13.19 -8.44
N SER A 148 9.00 13.25 -8.47
CA SER A 148 9.76 13.84 -9.59
C SER A 148 9.54 15.34 -9.86
N GLN A 149 8.75 16.04 -9.05
CA GLN A 149 8.45 17.46 -9.29
C GLN A 149 9.53 18.36 -8.69
N ASP A 150 10.25 19.09 -9.52
CA ASP A 150 11.28 20.06 -9.11
C ASP A 150 10.71 21.14 -8.19
N ALA A 151 9.47 21.58 -8.45
CA ALA A 151 8.75 22.56 -7.62
C ALA A 151 8.56 22.11 -6.16
N THR A 152 8.58 20.79 -5.92
CA THR A 152 8.53 20.17 -4.58
C THR A 152 9.91 19.81 -4.03
N GLN A 153 10.98 20.08 -4.79
CA GLN A 153 12.37 19.68 -4.56
C GLN A 153 12.57 18.16 -4.58
N ASN A 154 11.81 17.48 -5.43
CA ASN A 154 11.97 16.06 -5.69
C ASN A 154 12.58 15.92 -7.08
N VAL A 155 13.81 15.40 -7.15
CA VAL A 155 14.42 14.95 -8.42
C VAL A 155 13.64 13.77 -9.00
N ASN A 156 13.86 13.43 -10.25
CA ASN A 156 13.19 12.32 -10.91
C ASN A 156 13.26 11.01 -10.11
N ALA A 157 12.09 10.38 -9.97
CA ALA A 157 11.81 9.18 -9.18
C ALA A 157 11.81 9.36 -7.65
N SER A 158 11.94 10.60 -7.17
CA SER A 158 11.97 10.87 -5.74
C SER A 158 10.65 11.41 -5.20
N THR A 159 10.35 11.07 -3.95
CA THR A 159 9.14 11.52 -3.26
C THR A 159 9.51 11.92 -1.83
N THR A 160 8.93 13.01 -1.32
CA THR A 160 9.17 13.47 0.05
C THR A 160 8.10 12.97 1.01
N PHE A 161 8.51 12.43 2.16
CA PHE A 161 7.62 12.19 3.31
C PHE A 161 8.13 12.94 4.54
N TRP A 162 7.19 13.35 5.38
CA TRP A 162 7.49 14.03 6.64
C TRP A 162 7.11 13.14 7.81
N ASN A 163 7.89 13.23 8.89
CA ASN A 163 7.64 12.54 10.15
C ASN A 163 8.01 13.48 11.31
N TYR A 164 7.35 13.33 12.46
CA TYR A 164 7.88 13.93 13.69
C TYR A 164 9.14 13.20 14.15
N THR A 165 10.16 13.95 14.54
CA THR A 165 11.47 13.40 14.91
C THR A 165 11.41 12.54 16.17
N ASP A 166 10.44 12.77 17.05
CA ASP A 166 10.26 12.07 18.33
C ASP A 166 9.57 10.70 18.20
N GLY A 167 9.05 10.37 17.00
CA GLY A 167 8.31 9.13 16.74
C GLY A 167 6.81 9.22 17.02
N SER A 168 6.27 10.39 17.36
CA SER A 168 4.83 10.60 17.39
C SER A 168 4.20 10.48 15.99
N LYS A 169 2.89 10.16 15.95
CA LYS A 169 2.13 10.09 14.70
C LYS A 169 2.01 11.48 14.08
N LEU A 170 2.35 11.61 12.80
CA LEU A 170 2.02 12.79 12.01
C LEU A 170 0.75 12.51 11.22
N ALA A 171 -0.40 12.88 11.78
CA ALA A 171 -1.68 12.65 11.14
C ALA A 171 -1.90 13.59 9.94
N LEU A 172 -2.80 13.18 9.04
CA LEU A 172 -3.21 13.98 7.89
C LEU A 172 -3.72 15.38 8.29
N SER A 173 -4.49 15.48 9.38
CA SER A 173 -4.98 16.75 9.92
C SER A 173 -3.84 17.63 10.42
N ASP A 174 -2.86 17.07 11.12
CA ASP A 174 -1.68 17.81 11.59
C ASP A 174 -0.85 18.31 10.41
N MET A 175 -0.67 17.48 9.38
CA MET A 175 -0.01 17.85 8.13
C MET A 175 -0.69 19.06 7.46
N TYR A 176 -2.02 19.07 7.41
CA TYR A 176 -2.77 20.21 6.87
C TYR A 176 -2.54 21.49 7.69
N LEU A 177 -2.57 21.39 9.02
CA LEU A 177 -2.37 22.52 9.93
C LEU A 177 -0.95 23.11 9.87
N LEU A 178 0.04 22.30 9.49
CA LEU A 178 1.41 22.78 9.26
C LEU A 178 1.53 23.70 8.02
N GLY A 179 0.54 23.64 7.11
CA GLY A 179 0.43 24.55 5.97
C GLY A 179 0.95 23.98 4.64
N SER A 180 0.66 24.72 3.57
CA SER A 180 0.86 24.28 2.18
C SER A 180 2.30 23.99 1.80
N SER A 181 3.28 24.58 2.50
CA SER A 181 4.69 24.24 2.30
C SER A 181 5.04 22.80 2.65
N TYR A 182 4.23 22.14 3.48
CA TYR A 182 4.41 20.75 3.90
C TYR A 182 3.49 19.80 3.14
N TYR A 183 2.18 20.08 3.16
CA TYR A 183 1.21 19.13 2.60
C TYR A 183 1.30 19.02 1.06
N ASN A 184 1.59 20.10 0.33
CA ASN A 184 1.82 20.06 -1.13
C ASN A 184 3.10 19.29 -1.53
N ARG A 185 3.92 18.86 -0.55
CA ARG A 185 5.20 18.16 -0.76
C ARG A 185 5.26 16.85 0.01
N SER A 186 4.10 16.31 0.38
CA SER A 186 4.03 15.11 1.20
C SER A 186 3.43 13.96 0.39
N GLY A 187 4.19 12.88 0.21
CA GLY A 187 3.68 11.65 -0.40
C GLY A 187 2.46 11.11 0.33
N MET A 188 2.45 11.14 1.66
CA MET A 188 1.29 10.73 2.47
C MET A 188 0.06 11.60 2.19
N TYR A 189 0.21 12.92 2.12
CA TYR A 189 -0.92 13.80 1.84
C TYR A 189 -1.41 13.63 0.40
N GLY A 190 -0.49 13.48 -0.56
CA GLY A 190 -0.79 13.19 -1.95
C GLY A 190 -1.51 11.86 -2.17
N MET A 191 -1.22 10.82 -1.37
CA MET A 191 -2.00 9.58 -1.37
C MET A 191 -3.47 9.84 -0.99
N TRP A 192 -3.72 10.71 -0.02
CA TRP A 192 -5.08 11.13 0.33
C TRP A 192 -5.71 11.99 -0.78
N GLU A 193 -4.99 12.91 -1.40
CA GLU A 193 -5.52 13.70 -2.52
C GLU A 193 -5.91 12.84 -3.72
N TYR A 194 -5.12 11.82 -4.06
CA TYR A 194 -5.50 10.83 -5.05
C TYR A 194 -6.76 10.05 -4.65
N PHE A 195 -6.86 9.67 -3.38
CA PHE A 195 -8.04 8.97 -2.84
C PHE A 195 -9.31 9.84 -2.93
N GLN A 196 -9.19 11.15 -2.68
CA GLN A 196 -10.27 12.13 -2.91
C GLN A 196 -10.61 12.24 -4.39
N TYR A 197 -9.60 12.30 -5.26
CA TYR A 197 -9.76 12.35 -6.72
C TYR A 197 -10.52 11.12 -7.26
N ALA A 198 -10.25 9.93 -6.70
CA ALA A 198 -11.00 8.71 -6.99
C ALA A 198 -12.46 8.72 -6.48
N GLY A 199 -12.86 9.76 -5.74
CA GLY A 199 -14.21 9.98 -5.24
C GLY A 199 -14.49 9.39 -3.86
N TYR A 200 -13.45 9.15 -3.06
CA TYR A 200 -13.55 8.65 -1.69
C TYR A 200 -13.14 9.69 -0.64
N GLY A 201 -13.18 9.34 0.65
CA GLY A 201 -12.62 10.15 1.74
C GLY A 201 -13.29 11.50 2.05
N SER A 202 -14.54 11.74 1.62
CA SER A 202 -15.29 12.99 1.77
C SER A 202 -15.61 13.46 3.21
N GLY A 203 -15.01 12.86 4.24
CA GLY A 203 -15.16 13.24 5.65
C GLY A 203 -14.20 14.35 6.09
N SER A 204 -14.34 14.84 7.31
CA SER A 204 -13.38 15.80 7.90
C SER A 204 -11.99 15.18 7.97
N LEU A 205 -10.94 15.98 7.76
CA LEU A 205 -9.54 15.55 7.91
C LEU A 205 -9.28 14.90 9.28
N SER A 206 -9.95 15.38 10.34
CA SER A 206 -9.83 14.84 11.70
C SER A 206 -10.44 13.44 11.88
N GLN A 207 -11.21 12.96 10.91
CA GLN A 207 -11.82 11.62 10.90
C GLN A 207 -11.02 10.64 10.04
N GLN A 208 -10.01 11.11 9.29
CA GLN A 208 -9.17 10.26 8.46
C GLN A 208 -8.06 9.64 9.32
N ASN A 209 -7.95 8.32 9.29
CA ASN A 209 -6.86 7.60 9.94
C ASN A 209 -5.76 7.31 8.92
N ILE A 210 -5.09 8.39 8.49
CA ILE A 210 -3.96 8.38 7.57
C ILE A 210 -2.82 9.13 8.23
N TYR A 211 -1.66 8.48 8.37
CA TYR A 211 -0.52 9.09 9.08
C TYR A 211 0.81 8.46 8.70
N ASN A 212 1.87 9.24 8.89
CA ASN A 212 3.24 8.78 8.89
C ASN A 212 3.72 8.60 10.33
N GLN A 213 4.54 7.59 10.57
CA GLN A 213 5.19 7.41 11.86
C GLN A 213 6.54 6.71 11.73
N LEU A 214 7.53 7.20 12.48
CA LEU A 214 8.80 6.49 12.65
C LEU A 214 8.58 5.22 13.47
N ILE A 215 9.35 4.17 13.22
CA ILE A 215 9.26 2.95 14.01
C ILE A 215 9.83 3.17 15.43
N TYR A 216 9.28 2.43 16.40
CA TYR A 216 9.79 2.46 17.77
C TYR A 216 11.27 2.06 17.81
N GLY A 217 12.08 2.84 18.53
CA GLY A 217 13.53 2.64 18.65
C GLY A 217 14.37 3.23 17.51
N TYR A 218 13.78 3.73 16.43
CA TYR A 218 14.52 4.47 15.42
C TYR A 218 15.15 5.72 16.04
N ASN A 219 16.45 5.94 15.82
CA ASN A 219 17.22 7.03 16.43
C ASN A 219 17.03 7.17 17.96
N ASN A 220 16.86 6.05 18.67
CA ASN A 220 16.59 5.99 20.11
C ASN A 220 15.26 6.61 20.57
N ASN A 221 14.32 6.82 19.65
CA ASN A 221 12.98 7.29 19.96
C ASN A 221 12.28 6.36 20.96
N LYS A 222 11.55 6.96 21.89
CA LYS A 222 10.73 6.27 22.90
C LYS A 222 9.26 6.15 22.50
N LEU A 223 8.89 6.81 21.40
CA LEU A 223 7.64 6.64 20.69
C LEU A 223 7.94 5.99 19.33
N GLY A 224 6.89 5.50 18.67
CA GLY A 224 6.98 5.02 17.31
C GLY A 224 6.02 3.88 17.04
N PHE A 225 5.90 3.54 15.77
CA PHE A 225 5.09 2.43 15.31
C PHE A 225 5.81 1.11 15.61
N THR A 226 5.14 0.19 16.29
CA THR A 226 5.71 -1.09 16.73
C THR A 226 5.36 -2.22 15.77
N PHE A 227 5.99 -3.38 15.95
CA PHE A 227 5.58 -4.59 15.24
C PHE A 227 4.15 -5.01 15.64
N ASP A 228 3.75 -4.79 16.89
CA ASP A 228 2.40 -5.11 17.35
C ASP A 228 1.35 -4.20 16.68
N ASP A 229 1.68 -2.93 16.47
CA ASP A 229 0.83 -2.03 15.68
C ASP A 229 0.74 -2.51 14.22
N TYR A 230 1.87 -2.93 13.61
CA TYR A 230 1.86 -3.50 12.26
C TYR A 230 0.96 -4.74 12.17
N ARG A 231 1.07 -5.67 13.13
CA ARG A 231 0.19 -6.84 13.18
C ARG A 231 -1.27 -6.45 13.30
N ALA A 232 -1.60 -5.48 14.16
CA ALA A 232 -2.97 -5.01 14.32
C ALA A 232 -3.54 -4.38 13.02
N GLU A 233 -2.71 -3.73 12.20
CA GLU A 233 -3.11 -3.27 10.87
C GLU A 233 -3.42 -4.43 9.93
N ILE A 234 -2.50 -5.40 9.83
CA ILE A 234 -2.65 -6.58 8.97
C ILE A 234 -3.87 -7.43 9.38
N ASP A 235 -4.05 -7.68 10.68
CA ASP A 235 -5.18 -8.45 11.22
C ASP A 235 -6.53 -7.78 10.96
N ALA A 236 -6.52 -6.45 10.85
CA ALA A 236 -7.70 -5.69 10.47
C ALA A 236 -7.92 -5.62 8.95
N GLY A 237 -7.09 -6.30 8.14
CA GLY A 237 -7.19 -6.30 6.68
C GLY A 237 -6.66 -5.03 6.04
N ARG A 238 -5.73 -4.32 6.69
CA ARG A 238 -5.07 -3.13 6.14
C ARG A 238 -3.62 -3.44 5.80
N VAL A 239 -3.22 -3.12 4.57
CA VAL A 239 -1.81 -3.13 4.16
C VAL A 239 -1.12 -1.83 4.61
N VAL A 240 0.18 -1.87 4.82
CA VAL A 240 0.96 -0.74 5.34
C VAL A 240 2.13 -0.44 4.42
N MET A 241 2.34 0.83 4.09
CA MET A 241 3.50 1.24 3.29
C MET A 241 4.73 1.24 4.20
N ILE A 242 5.75 0.46 3.83
CA ILE A 242 6.98 0.28 4.59
C ILE A 242 8.06 1.21 4.02
N HIS A 243 8.74 1.94 4.91
CA HIS A 243 9.83 2.82 4.53
C HIS A 243 11.16 2.33 5.07
N VAL A 244 12.07 2.06 4.14
CA VAL A 244 13.50 1.90 4.40
C VAL A 244 14.25 3.09 3.82
N GLU A 245 15.48 3.33 4.26
CA GLU A 245 16.28 4.46 3.78
C GLU A 245 16.42 4.42 2.25
N GLY A 246 15.82 5.37 1.54
CA GLY A 246 15.86 5.45 0.08
C GLY A 246 14.83 4.61 -0.67
N HIS A 247 13.99 3.80 -0.01
CA HIS A 247 13.01 2.96 -0.71
C HIS A 247 11.70 2.76 0.05
N SER A 248 10.59 2.66 -0.70
CA SER A 248 9.24 2.42 -0.18
C SER A 248 8.71 1.12 -0.77
N MET A 249 8.10 0.29 0.07
CA MET A 249 7.57 -1.03 -0.27
C MET A 249 6.16 -1.20 0.31
N LEU A 250 5.44 -2.25 -0.09
CA LEU A 250 4.15 -2.58 0.52
C LEU A 250 4.29 -3.76 1.47
N GLY A 251 3.95 -3.58 2.75
CA GLY A 251 3.78 -4.65 3.73
C GLY A 251 2.33 -5.14 3.75
N PHE A 252 2.13 -6.46 3.66
CA PHE A 252 0.79 -7.06 3.54
C PHE A 252 0.62 -8.35 4.37
N GLY A 253 1.62 -8.68 5.18
CA GLY A 253 1.60 -9.87 5.99
C GLY A 253 2.73 -9.89 7.00
N TYR A 254 2.72 -10.88 7.87
CA TYR A 254 3.79 -11.12 8.83
C TYR A 254 3.91 -12.61 9.13
N ASP A 255 5.07 -12.97 9.68
CA ASP A 255 5.30 -14.19 10.42
C ASP A 255 5.75 -13.80 11.83
N ASP A 256 4.92 -14.16 12.83
CA ASP A 256 5.20 -13.89 14.25
C ASP A 256 6.56 -14.48 14.67
N ALA A 257 6.93 -15.62 14.09
CA ALA A 257 8.20 -16.26 14.37
C ALA A 257 9.34 -15.38 13.81
N GLY A 258 10.04 -14.71 14.72
CA GLY A 258 11.17 -13.83 14.37
C GLY A 258 10.77 -12.43 13.94
N LYS A 259 9.51 -12.01 14.13
CA LYS A 259 9.00 -10.67 13.79
C LYS A 259 9.27 -10.30 12.32
N GLN A 260 9.02 -11.24 11.41
CA GLN A 260 9.20 -11.02 9.99
C GLN A 260 7.97 -10.33 9.42
N ILE A 261 8.17 -9.34 8.57
CA ILE A 261 7.10 -8.78 7.73
C ILE A 261 7.21 -9.36 6.32
N LEU A 262 6.06 -9.62 5.69
CA LEU A 262 5.95 -9.97 4.29
C LEU A 262 5.71 -8.70 3.47
N LEU A 263 6.49 -8.54 2.41
CA LEU A 263 6.50 -7.32 1.61
C LEU A 263 6.61 -7.62 0.11
N ASN A 264 6.02 -6.74 -0.70
CA ASN A 264 6.28 -6.65 -2.13
C ASN A 264 7.15 -5.41 -2.32
N ASP A 265 8.34 -5.59 -2.87
CA ASP A 265 9.18 -4.49 -3.30
C ASP A 265 8.80 -4.04 -4.72
N THR A 266 9.56 -3.11 -5.29
CA THR A 266 9.33 -2.65 -6.66
C THR A 266 10.45 -3.09 -7.61
N TRP A 267 11.25 -4.10 -7.25
CA TRP A 267 12.46 -4.49 -7.97
C TRP A 267 12.36 -5.89 -8.54
N SER A 268 11.70 -6.80 -7.84
CA SER A 268 11.53 -8.18 -8.27
C SER A 268 10.15 -8.72 -7.94
N PRO A 269 9.62 -9.64 -8.77
CA PRO A 269 8.37 -10.31 -8.45
C PRO A 269 8.58 -11.29 -7.30
N GLY A 270 7.48 -11.61 -6.63
CA GLY A 270 7.37 -12.55 -5.54
C GLY A 270 7.27 -11.86 -4.17
N THR A 271 6.77 -12.63 -3.20
CA THR A 271 6.76 -12.19 -1.81
C THR A 271 8.17 -12.20 -1.24
N HIS A 272 8.56 -11.10 -0.62
CA HIS A 272 9.82 -10.96 0.10
C HIS A 272 9.55 -10.79 1.60
N SER A 273 10.61 -10.81 2.40
CA SER A 273 10.49 -10.62 3.84
C SER A 273 11.69 -9.93 4.45
N MET A 274 11.48 -9.26 5.58
CA MET A 274 12.54 -8.70 6.41
C MET A 274 12.13 -8.71 7.88
N THR A 275 13.10 -8.75 8.79
CA THR A 275 12.85 -8.59 10.22
C THR A 275 12.40 -7.15 10.49
N TRP A 276 11.34 -6.97 11.28
CA TRP A 276 10.88 -5.65 11.71
C TRP A 276 11.99 -4.85 12.40
N GLY A 277 12.16 -3.60 11.98
CA GLY A 277 13.23 -2.71 12.43
C GLY A 277 14.63 -3.05 11.92
N GLY A 278 14.75 -4.07 11.07
CA GLY A 278 15.98 -4.51 10.45
C GLY A 278 16.33 -3.74 9.18
N THR A 279 17.00 -4.43 8.26
CA THR A 279 17.39 -3.90 6.96
C THR A 279 16.81 -4.75 5.83
N TYR A 280 16.55 -4.11 4.69
CA TYR A 280 16.20 -4.77 3.44
C TYR A 280 17.17 -4.33 2.36
N SER A 281 17.90 -5.26 1.74
CA SER A 281 18.97 -4.96 0.78
C SER A 281 19.98 -3.91 1.31
N GLY A 282 20.32 -3.99 2.61
CA GLY A 282 21.20 -3.03 3.30
C GLY A 282 20.56 -1.70 3.70
N LEU A 283 19.30 -1.43 3.32
CA LEU A 283 18.57 -0.20 3.65
C LEU A 283 17.81 -0.37 4.97
N LYS A 284 18.03 0.51 5.93
CA LYS A 284 17.44 0.40 7.28
C LYS A 284 15.98 0.83 7.29
N GLN A 285 15.10 0.05 7.93
CA GLN A 285 13.73 0.48 8.19
C GLN A 285 13.71 1.67 9.15
N PHE A 286 12.94 2.70 8.81
CA PHE A 286 12.82 3.87 9.67
C PHE A 286 11.38 4.25 10.00
N GLY A 287 10.41 3.90 9.17
CA GLY A 287 9.03 4.35 9.36
C GLY A 287 8.02 3.62 8.50
N VAL A 288 6.78 4.07 8.60
CA VAL A 288 5.62 3.56 7.86
C VAL A 288 4.68 4.71 7.46
N THR A 289 3.90 4.48 6.41
CA THR A 289 2.64 5.19 6.17
C THR A 289 1.48 4.23 6.41
N VAL A 290 0.58 4.60 7.31
CA VAL A 290 -0.68 3.89 7.55
C VAL A 290 -1.80 4.60 6.80
N PHE A 291 -2.66 3.83 6.14
CA PHE A 291 -3.76 4.35 5.34
C PHE A 291 -5.02 3.51 5.56
N GLU A 292 -5.99 4.08 6.28
CA GLU A 292 -7.31 3.49 6.42
C GLU A 292 -8.29 4.14 5.41
N PRO A 293 -8.77 3.39 4.40
CA PRO A 293 -9.70 3.94 3.41
C PRO A 293 -11.10 4.16 4.02
N THR A 294 -11.74 5.26 3.63
CA THR A 294 -13.09 5.64 4.06
C THR A 294 -13.96 6.11 2.88
N GLY A 295 -15.29 6.12 3.05
CA GLY A 295 -16.21 6.63 2.02
C GLY A 295 -16.50 5.66 0.86
N GLY A 296 -16.10 4.40 0.98
CA GLY A 296 -16.43 3.35 0.01
C GLY A 296 -17.94 3.08 -0.08
N SER A 297 -18.34 2.35 -1.12
CA SER A 297 -19.76 2.00 -1.34
C SER A 297 -20.09 0.63 -0.74
N PRO A 298 -21.25 0.42 -0.10
CA PRO A 298 -21.61 -0.89 0.44
C PRO A 298 -21.55 -1.99 -0.62
N VAL A 299 -20.86 -3.10 -0.31
CA VAL A 299 -20.87 -4.28 -1.19
C VAL A 299 -22.26 -4.94 -1.10
N PRO A 300 -22.98 -5.14 -2.23
CA PRO A 300 -24.27 -5.82 -2.19
C PRO A 300 -24.12 -7.21 -1.56
N LEU A 301 -24.99 -7.54 -0.59
CA LEU A 301 -25.00 -8.87 0.01
C LEU A 301 -25.18 -9.92 -1.11
N PRO A 302 -24.42 -11.03 -1.08
CA PRO A 302 -24.63 -12.12 -2.02
C PRO A 302 -26.10 -12.55 -2.01
N GLY A 303 -26.70 -12.74 -3.19
CA GLY A 303 -28.10 -13.17 -3.30
C GLY A 303 -28.39 -14.48 -2.55
N THR A 304 -27.38 -15.30 -2.27
CA THR A 304 -27.45 -16.49 -1.43
C THR A 304 -27.78 -16.19 0.03
N SER A 305 -27.32 -15.06 0.59
CA SER A 305 -27.69 -14.61 1.94
C SER A 305 -29.15 -14.17 2.00
N LEU A 306 -29.65 -13.50 0.96
CA LEU A 306 -31.07 -13.15 0.79
C LEU A 306 -31.94 -14.41 0.63
N LEU A 307 -31.47 -15.39 -0.14
CA LEU A 307 -32.15 -16.68 -0.32
C LEU A 307 -32.20 -17.48 0.97
N LEU A 308 -31.14 -17.49 1.80
CA LEU A 308 -31.14 -18.13 3.12
C LEU A 308 -32.16 -17.51 4.06
N VAL A 309 -32.25 -16.17 4.11
CA VAL A 309 -33.25 -15.46 4.92
C VAL A 309 -34.67 -15.77 4.41
N SER A 310 -34.90 -15.71 3.10
CA SER A 310 -36.21 -16.06 2.51
C SER A 310 -36.58 -17.54 2.72
N GLY A 311 -35.60 -18.44 2.68
CA GLY A 311 -35.77 -19.88 2.91
C GLY A 311 -36.14 -20.18 4.36
N VAL A 312 -35.50 -19.52 5.34
CA VAL A 312 -35.84 -19.66 6.77
C VAL A 312 -37.26 -19.12 7.05
N VAL A 313 -37.64 -17.98 6.46
CA VAL A 313 -39.01 -17.44 6.58
C VAL A 313 -40.03 -18.37 5.92
N GLY A 314 -39.72 -18.94 4.76
CA GLY A 314 -40.57 -19.94 4.09
C GLY A 314 -40.77 -21.20 4.94
N LEU A 315 -39.72 -21.72 5.57
CA LEU A 315 -39.77 -22.88 6.46
C LEU A 315 -40.61 -22.63 7.73
N LEU A 316 -40.56 -21.42 8.28
CA LEU A 316 -41.40 -21.02 9.43
C LEU A 316 -42.87 -20.85 9.02
N GLY A 317 -43.14 -20.30 7.82
CA GLY A 317 -44.49 -20.15 7.28
C GLY A 317 -45.19 -21.48 6.94
N VAL A 318 -44.43 -22.50 6.50
CA VAL A 318 -44.98 -23.84 6.20
C VAL A 318 -45.29 -24.63 7.48
N ARG A 319 -44.54 -24.40 8.57
CA ARG A 319 -44.83 -25.02 9.88
C ARG A 319 -46.09 -24.49 10.56
N GLY A 320 -46.50 -23.25 10.26
CA GLY A 320 -47.72 -22.64 10.82
C GLY A 320 -49.04 -23.14 10.22
N ARG A 321 -49.03 -23.92 9.12
CA ARG A 321 -50.25 -24.37 8.42
C ARG A 321 -50.65 -25.83 8.67
N LYS A 322 -49.98 -26.56 9.58
CA LYS A 322 -50.33 -27.95 9.93
C LYS A 322 -51.03 -28.12 11.28
N ALA A 323 -51.58 -27.04 11.84
CA ALA A 323 -52.42 -27.08 13.04
C ALA A 323 -53.75 -26.37 12.77
N ALA A 324 -54.63 -27.01 12.01
CA ALA A 324 -56.06 -26.74 11.93
C ALA A 324 -56.77 -28.03 11.49
#